data_AF-A0A225DWS4-F1
#
_entry.id   AF-A0A225DWS4-F1
#
_cell.length_a   1.000
_cell.length_b   1.000
_cell.length_c   1.000
_cell.angle_alpha   90.00
_cell.angle_beta   90.00
_cell.angle_gamma   90.00
#
_symmetry.space_group_name_H-M   'P 1'
#
loop_
_entity.id
_entity.type
_entity.pdbx_description
1 polymer ?
#
loop_
_entity_poly.entity_id
_entity_poly.type
_entity_poly.pdbx_seq_one_letter_code
_entity_poly.pdbx_strand_id
1 'polypeptide(L)'
;MEKISVGIGLIIVTCVVVLMAGFVAAAWFLLRPLAVSLGLVRLTPYDYMVQAWKAERAGRWEDALAAYDQALRLDPSDQDTHARRNTVLEHLSDLDE
;
A
#
# COMPACT_ATOMS: atom_id res chain seq x y z
N MET A 1 -28.23 29.27 -30.60
CA MET A 1 -28.44 29.30 -29.13
C MET A 1 -28.45 27.89 -28.53
N GLU A 2 -29.12 26.93 -29.16
CA GLU A 2 -29.20 25.52 -28.70
C GLU A 2 -27.84 24.81 -28.52
N LYS A 3 -26.90 24.96 -29.48
CA LYS A 3 -25.55 24.35 -29.40
C LYS A 3 -24.68 24.87 -28.24
N ILE A 4 -24.89 26.12 -27.82
CA ILE A 4 -24.13 26.75 -26.72
C ILE A 4 -24.64 26.22 -25.36
N SER A 5 -25.95 26.02 -25.23
CA SER A 5 -26.56 25.44 -24.03
C SER A 5 -26.13 23.99 -23.78
N VAL A 6 -26.00 23.20 -24.85
CA VAL A 6 -25.51 21.80 -24.77
C VAL A 6 -24.02 21.76 -24.37
N GLY A 7 -23.20 22.67 -24.92
CA GLY A 7 -21.79 22.77 -24.57
C GLY A 7 -21.54 23.13 -23.09
N ILE A 8 -22.31 24.08 -22.55
CA ILE A 8 -22.21 24.47 -21.13
C ILE A 8 -22.66 23.31 -20.22
N GLY A 9 -23.73 22.60 -20.57
CA GLY A 9 -24.20 21.43 -19.82
C GLY A 9 -23.15 20.32 -19.75
N LEU A 10 -22.49 20.01 -20.87
CA LEU A 10 -21.45 18.98 -20.92
C LEU A 10 -20.22 19.34 -20.06
N ILE A 11 -19.82 20.61 -20.05
CA ILE A 11 -18.70 21.10 -19.22
C ILE A 11 -19.03 20.94 -17.74
N ILE A 12 -20.25 21.30 -17.31
CA ILE A 12 -20.67 21.17 -15.91
C ILE A 12 -20.68 19.69 -15.49
N VAL A 13 -21.27 18.82 -16.30
CA VAL A 13 -21.33 17.38 -16.00
C VAL A 13 -19.92 16.79 -15.89
N THR A 14 -19.03 17.12 -16.82
CA THR A 14 -17.63 16.64 -16.80
C THR A 14 -16.90 17.15 -15.56
N CYS A 15 -17.07 18.42 -15.21
CA CYS A 15 -16.45 19.03 -14.04
C CYS A 15 -16.95 18.37 -12.74
N VAL A 16 -18.25 18.12 -12.61
CA VAL A 16 -18.84 17.41 -11.47
C VAL A 16 -18.31 15.98 -11.37
N VAL A 17 -18.21 15.24 -12.48
CA VAL A 17 -17.67 13.88 -12.48
C VAL A 17 -16.21 13.85 -12.03
N VAL A 18 -15.39 14.79 -12.52
CA VAL A 18 -13.97 14.90 -12.15
C VAL A 18 -13.82 15.25 -10.66
N LEU A 19 -14.63 16.19 -10.15
CA LEU A 19 -14.62 16.58 -8.75
C LEU A 19 -15.07 15.42 -7.84
N MET A 20 -16.11 14.69 -8.22
CA MET A 20 -16.60 13.53 -7.48
C MET A 20 -15.57 12.40 -7.49
N ALA A 21 -14.94 12.12 -8.63
CA ALA A 21 -13.88 11.11 -8.72
C ALA A 21 -12.67 11.47 -7.84
N GLY A 22 -12.26 12.75 -7.86
CA GLY A 22 -11.20 13.25 -6.98
C GLY A 22 -11.56 13.12 -5.50
N PHE A 23 -12.80 13.44 -5.13
CA PHE A 23 -13.29 13.31 -3.76
C PHE A 23 -13.30 11.85 -3.29
N VAL A 24 -13.78 10.92 -4.12
CA VAL A 24 -13.77 9.48 -3.80
C VAL A 24 -12.34 8.96 -3.64
N ALA A 25 -11.41 9.37 -4.51
CA ALA A 25 -10.00 8.99 -4.40
C ALA A 25 -9.36 9.54 -3.12
N ALA A 26 -9.61 10.81 -2.78
CA ALA A 26 -9.12 11.43 -1.55
C ALA A 26 -9.71 10.76 -0.31
N ALA A 27 -11.01 10.47 -0.32
CA ALA A 27 -11.69 9.76 0.77
C ALA A 27 -11.13 8.34 0.94
N TRP A 28 -10.90 7.60 -0.14
CA TRP A 28 -10.26 6.27 -0.09
C TRP A 28 -8.85 6.35 0.51
N PHE A 29 -8.04 7.32 0.08
CA PHE A 29 -6.67 7.50 0.58
C PHE A 29 -6.63 7.85 2.07
N LEU A 30 -7.57 8.68 2.55
CA LEU A 30 -7.68 9.09 3.96
C LEU A 30 -8.30 8.01 4.86
N LEU A 31 -9.31 7.29 4.38
CA LEU A 31 -10.03 6.28 5.16
C LEU A 31 -9.30 4.93 5.21
N ARG A 32 -8.49 4.59 4.20
CA ARG A 32 -7.73 3.32 4.17
C ARG A 32 -6.83 3.09 5.39
N PRO A 33 -5.96 4.02 5.83
CA PRO A 33 -5.13 3.79 7.02
C PRO A 33 -5.97 3.64 8.30
N LEU A 34 -7.10 4.34 8.40
CA LEU A 34 -8.03 4.22 9.52
C LEU A 34 -8.76 2.86 9.51
N ALA A 35 -9.10 2.33 8.34
CA ALA A 35 -9.72 1.02 8.20
C ALA A 35 -8.75 -0.13 8.56
N VAL A 36 -7.46 0.05 8.28
CA VAL A 36 -6.41 -0.90 8.69
C VAL A 36 -6.20 -0.85 10.21
N SER A 37 -6.17 0.34 10.83
CA SER A 37 -6.01 0.45 12.29
C SER A 37 -7.22 -0.08 13.06
N LEU A 38 -8.42 0.01 12.49
CA LEU A 38 -9.63 -0.62 13.04
C LEU A 38 -9.73 -2.14 12.75
N GLY A 39 -8.81 -2.72 11.97
CA GLY A 39 -8.84 -4.14 11.60
C GLY A 39 -9.96 -4.53 10.62
N LEU A 40 -10.62 -3.55 9.99
CA LEU A 40 -11.67 -3.76 9.00
C LEU A 40 -11.10 -4.26 7.66
N VAL A 41 -9.83 -3.96 7.39
CA VAL A 41 -9.09 -4.44 6.22
C VAL A 41 -7.93 -5.30 6.71
N ARG A 42 -7.91 -6.58 6.31
CA ARG A 42 -6.73 -7.43 6.52
C ARG A 42 -5.64 -7.03 5.53
N LEU A 43 -4.44 -6.80 6.05
CA LEU A 43 -3.24 -6.58 5.24
C LEU A 43 -2.98 -7.80 4.36
N THR A 44 -2.68 -7.55 3.10
CA THR A 44 -2.29 -8.61 2.16
C THR A 44 -0.81 -8.98 2.38
N PRO A 45 -0.35 -10.18 1.94
CA PRO A 45 1.08 -10.52 1.96
C PRO A 45 1.93 -9.43 1.30
N TYR A 46 1.42 -8.83 0.22
CA TYR A 46 2.05 -7.74 -0.51
C TYR A 46 2.23 -6.47 0.35
N ASP A 47 1.24 -6.10 1.17
CA ASP A 47 1.36 -4.93 2.04
C ASP A 47 2.47 -5.13 3.09
N TYR A 48 2.62 -6.34 3.63
CA TYR A 48 3.70 -6.68 4.54
C TYR A 48 5.07 -6.67 3.86
N MET A 49 5.16 -7.17 2.62
CA MET A 49 6.38 -7.11 1.82
C MET A 49 6.83 -5.65 1.57
N VAL A 50 5.88 -4.75 1.29
CA VAL A 50 6.17 -3.31 1.13
C VAL A 50 6.62 -2.67 2.44
N GLN A 51 6.03 -3.04 3.58
CA GLN A 51 6.48 -2.57 4.90
C GLN A 51 7.91 -3.06 5.19
N ALA A 52 8.20 -4.33 4.91
CA ALA A 52 9.50 -4.93 5.10
C ALA A 52 10.58 -4.20 4.27
N TRP A 53 10.32 -3.98 2.99
CA TRP A 53 11.23 -3.24 2.11
C TRP A 53 11.49 -1.80 2.57
N LYS A 54 10.48 -1.13 3.13
CA LYS A 54 10.66 0.20 3.73
C LYS A 54 11.53 0.17 4.97
N ALA A 55 11.38 -0.85 5.81
CA ALA A 55 12.21 -1.04 7.01
C ALA A 55 13.66 -1.38 6.64
N GLU A 56 13.85 -2.24 5.64
CA GLU A 56 15.15 -2.58 5.03
C GLU A 56 15.89 -1.32 4.57
N ARG A 57 15.22 -0.46 3.79
CA ARG A 57 15.77 0.84 3.34
C ARG A 57 16.08 1.82 4.48
N ALA A 58 15.44 1.65 5.63
CA ALA A 58 15.67 2.47 6.80
C ALA A 58 16.74 1.88 7.75
N GLY A 59 17.36 0.75 7.38
CA GLY A 59 18.33 0.04 8.22
C GLY A 59 17.72 -0.62 9.46
N ARG A 60 16.38 -0.72 9.53
CA ARG A 60 15.67 -1.38 10.62
C ARG A 60 15.46 -2.84 10.25
N TRP A 61 16.53 -3.63 10.34
CA TRP A 61 16.57 -5.00 9.87
C TRP A 61 15.63 -5.93 10.66
N GLU A 62 15.49 -5.73 11.97
CA GLU A 62 14.55 -6.49 12.82
C GLU A 62 13.08 -6.26 12.42
N ASP A 63 12.69 -5.00 12.20
CA ASP A 63 11.35 -4.63 11.72
C ASP A 63 11.08 -5.26 10.34
N ALA A 64 12.08 -5.25 9.46
CA ALA A 64 11.98 -5.84 8.14
C ALA A 64 11.75 -7.36 8.22
N LEU A 65 12.51 -8.04 9.08
CA LEU A 65 12.36 -9.48 9.32
C LEU A 65 10.96 -9.81 9.85
N ALA A 66 10.47 -9.07 10.83
CA ALA A 66 9.14 -9.28 11.40
C ALA A 66 8.02 -9.09 10.36
N ALA A 67 8.19 -8.13 9.44
CA ALA A 67 7.24 -7.89 8.36
C ALA A 67 7.28 -9.00 7.29
N TYR A 68 8.47 -9.48 6.88
CA TYR A 68 8.57 -10.65 5.99
C TYR A 68 7.97 -11.91 6.62
N ASP A 69 8.14 -12.12 7.93
CA ASP A 69 7.50 -13.22 8.66
C ASP A 69 5.96 -13.12 8.63
N GLN A 70 5.39 -11.90 8.71
CA GLN A 70 3.94 -11.71 8.57
C GLN A 70 3.48 -12.01 7.14
N ALA A 71 4.25 -11.62 6.12
CA ALA A 71 3.95 -11.95 4.74
C ALA A 71 3.93 -13.48 4.52
N LEU A 72 4.95 -14.20 5.01
CA LEU A 72 5.05 -15.66 4.91
C LEU A 72 4.00 -16.41 5.73
N ARG A 73 3.48 -15.83 6.82
CA ARG A 73 2.33 -16.40 7.54
C ARG A 73 1.07 -16.40 6.70
N LEU A 74 0.91 -15.43 5.82
CA LEU A 74 -0.26 -15.31 4.94
C LEU A 74 -0.07 -16.08 3.62
N ASP A 75 1.14 -16.07 3.07
CA ASP A 75 1.53 -16.89 1.91
C ASP A 75 2.88 -17.59 2.18
N PRO A 76 2.86 -18.81 2.71
CA PRO A 76 4.08 -19.57 2.99
C PRO A 76 4.84 -20.00 1.73
N SER A 77 4.22 -19.92 0.56
CA SER A 77 4.79 -20.40 -0.71
C SER A 77 5.53 -19.34 -1.50
N ASP A 78 5.49 -18.08 -1.05
CA ASP A 78 6.11 -16.96 -1.75
C ASP A 78 7.64 -17.02 -1.67
N GLN A 79 8.24 -17.46 -2.78
CA GLN A 79 9.68 -17.60 -2.93
C GLN A 79 10.42 -16.25 -2.87
N ASP A 80 9.81 -15.16 -3.35
CA ASP A 80 10.45 -13.83 -3.32
C ASP A 80 10.57 -13.34 -1.88
N THR A 81 9.49 -13.49 -1.10
CA THR A 81 9.49 -13.17 0.32
C THR A 81 10.49 -14.02 1.11
N HIS A 82 10.61 -15.33 0.82
CA HIS A 82 11.65 -16.17 1.43
C HIS A 82 13.07 -15.71 1.11
N ALA A 83 13.35 -15.37 -0.15
CA ALA A 83 14.67 -14.89 -0.57
C ALA A 83 15.02 -13.57 0.15
N ARG A 84 14.09 -12.62 0.17
CA ARG A 84 14.26 -11.33 0.86
C ARG A 84 14.48 -11.50 2.35
N ARG A 85 13.73 -12.39 3.00
CA ARG A 85 13.89 -12.72 4.42
C ARG A 85 15.30 -13.22 4.73
N ASN A 86 15.82 -14.13 3.90
CA ASN A 86 17.17 -14.66 4.08
C ASN A 86 18.24 -13.57 3.95
N THR A 87 18.13 -12.68 2.95
CA THR A 87 19.04 -11.53 2.83
C THR A 87 19.03 -10.63 4.06
N VAL A 88 17.86 -10.40 4.68
CA VAL A 88 17.78 -9.63 5.93
C VAL A 88 18.42 -10.36 7.11
N LEU A 89 18.27 -11.69 7.18
CA LEU A 89 18.92 -12.49 8.22
C LEU A 89 20.45 -12.47 8.13
N GLU A 90 21.00 -12.51 6.92
CA GLU A 90 22.45 -12.37 6.70
C GLU A 90 22.93 -11.01 7.22
N HIS A 91 22.22 -9.93 6.90
CA HIS A 91 22.57 -8.58 7.39
C HIS A 91 22.48 -8.47 8.92
N LEU A 92 21.50 -9.12 9.56
CA LEU A 92 21.41 -9.14 11.02
C LEU A 92 22.58 -9.91 11.64
N SER A 93 22.93 -11.06 11.07
CA SER A 93 24.07 -11.86 11.55
C SER A 93 25.39 -11.09 11.45
N ASP A 94 25.60 -10.34 10.36
CA ASP A 94 26.80 -9.52 10.16
C ASP A 94 26.90 -8.32 11.13
N LEU A 95 25.78 -7.88 11.70
CA LEU A 95 25.73 -6.77 12.68
C LEU A 95 25.94 -7.22 14.12
N ASP A 96 25.65 -8.50 14.40
CA ASP A 96 25.84 -9.12 15.72
C ASP A 96 27.28 -9.63 15.93
N GLU A 97 28.10 -9.68 14.86
CA GLU A 97 29.55 -10.00 14.88
C GLU A 97 30.43 -8.76 15.12
#